data_AF-A0A2T0RRJ9-F1
#
_entry.id   AF-A0A2T0RRJ9-F1
#
_cell.length_a   1.000
_cell.length_b   1.000
_cell.length_c   1.000
_cell.angle_alpha   90.00
_cell.angle_beta   90.00
_cell.angle_gamma   90.00
#
_symmetry.space_group_name_H-M   'P 1'
#
loop_
_entity.id
_entity.type
_entity.pdbx_description
1 polymer ?
#
loop_
_entity_poly.entity_id
_entity_poly.type
_entity_poly.pdbx_seq_one_letter_code
_entity_poly.pdbx_strand_id
1 'polypeptide(L)'
;MVSLRTPLATFPRLPSVAMAEPNANLLLQLIRENGCKMTMAEADVLLPRHGFSMSLTRDIVRDMAESGLVAADGFAGIELSK
;
A
#
# COMPACT_ATOMS: atom_id res chain seq x y z
N MET A 1 -50.37 16.59 3.43
CA MET A 1 -49.35 15.52 3.50
C MET A 1 -48.58 15.51 2.18
N VAL A 2 -47.38 16.11 2.14
CA VAL A 2 -46.53 16.08 0.94
C VAL A 2 -45.48 14.99 1.16
N SER A 3 -45.52 13.97 0.32
CA SER A 3 -44.56 12.87 0.31
C SER A 3 -43.30 13.32 -0.42
N LEU A 4 -42.21 13.61 0.31
CA LEU A 4 -40.90 13.84 -0.31
C LEU A 4 -40.23 12.49 -0.56
N ARG A 5 -40.19 12.08 -1.83
CA ARG A 5 -39.26 11.09 -2.35
C ARG A 5 -38.11 11.82 -3.05
N THR A 6 -36.89 11.33 -2.82
CA THR A 6 -35.60 11.49 -3.56
C THR A 6 -34.52 12.36 -2.91
N PRO A 7 -33.23 12.07 -3.18
CA PRO A 7 -32.59 10.80 -3.55
C PRO A 7 -31.54 10.37 -2.51
N LEU A 8 -31.21 9.06 -2.50
CA LEU A 8 -29.97 8.59 -1.88
C LEU A 8 -28.81 9.36 -2.54
N ALA A 9 -28.16 10.23 -1.78
CA ALA A 9 -26.93 10.86 -2.18
C ALA A 9 -25.89 9.74 -2.37
N THR A 10 -25.58 9.39 -3.62
CA THR A 10 -24.40 8.63 -3.97
C THR A 10 -23.20 9.54 -3.72
N PHE A 11 -22.71 9.53 -2.48
CA PHE A 11 -21.43 10.14 -2.17
C PHE A 11 -20.35 9.41 -3.00
N PRO A 12 -19.54 10.11 -3.80
CA PRO A 12 -18.34 9.49 -4.33
C PRO A 12 -17.48 9.09 -3.12
N ARG A 13 -17.23 7.79 -2.98
CA ARG A 13 -16.18 7.29 -2.09
C ARG A 13 -14.88 7.87 -2.65
N LEU A 14 -14.41 8.98 -2.07
CA LEU A 14 -13.05 9.44 -2.29
C LEU A 14 -12.16 8.25 -1.89
N PRO A 15 -11.30 7.77 -2.79
CA PRO A 15 -10.43 6.66 -2.44
C PRO A 15 -9.50 7.14 -1.31
N SER A 16 -9.40 6.34 -0.24
CA SER A 16 -8.52 6.59 0.93
C SER A 16 -7.03 6.47 0.58
N VAL A 17 -6.60 6.96 -0.59
CA VAL A 17 -5.21 6.88 -1.03
C VAL A 17 -4.32 7.83 -0.24
N ALA A 18 -4.88 8.90 0.35
CA ALA A 18 -4.09 10.02 0.87
C ALA A 18 -3.17 9.72 2.08
N MET A 19 -3.40 8.67 2.86
CA MET A 19 -2.50 8.26 3.95
C MET A 19 -1.54 7.12 3.56
N ALA A 20 -1.90 6.35 2.52
CA ALA A 20 -1.01 5.36 1.94
C ALA A 20 0.08 6.03 1.09
N GLU A 21 -0.22 7.16 0.43
CA GLU A 21 0.68 7.85 -0.52
C GLU A 21 2.13 8.07 -0.04
N PRO A 22 2.42 8.74 1.10
CA PRO A 22 3.80 9.03 1.46
C PRO A 22 4.59 7.78 1.88
N ASN A 23 3.95 6.86 2.61
CA ASN A 23 4.61 5.64 3.07
C ASN A 23 4.72 4.59 1.95
N ALA A 24 3.74 4.49 1.06
CA ALA A 24 3.82 3.64 -0.12
C ALA A 24 4.90 4.13 -1.07
N ASN A 25 4.99 5.43 -1.31
CA ASN A 25 6.04 6.00 -2.17
C ASN A 25 7.44 5.80 -1.55
N LEU A 26 7.58 6.01 -0.23
CA LEU A 26 8.84 5.72 0.46
C LEU A 26 9.21 4.24 0.40
N LEU A 27 8.24 3.33 0.61
CA LEU A 27 8.47 1.90 0.51
C LEU A 27 8.89 1.49 -0.90
N LEU A 28 8.24 2.01 -1.94
CA LEU A 28 8.62 1.80 -3.34
C LEU A 28 10.04 2.31 -3.62
N GLN A 29 10.40 3.49 -3.08
CA GLN A 29 11.75 4.03 -3.22
C GLN A 29 12.78 3.09 -2.59
N LEU A 30 12.54 2.61 -1.37
CA LEU A 30 13.45 1.68 -0.69
C LEU A 30 13.59 0.35 -1.45
N ILE A 31 12.51 -0.16 -2.04
CA ILE A 31 12.56 -1.37 -2.88
C ILE A 31 13.39 -1.11 -4.15
N ARG A 32 13.25 0.05 -4.79
CA ARG A 32 14.04 0.45 -5.96
C ARG A 32 15.52 0.60 -5.63
N GLU A 33 15.84 1.26 -4.53
CA GLU A 33 17.20 1.41 -4.03
C GLU A 33 17.84 0.07 -3.66
N ASN A 34 17.03 -0.93 -3.28
CA ASN A 34 17.46 -2.31 -3.04
C ASN A 34 17.45 -3.21 -4.30
N GLY A 35 17.47 -2.63 -5.50
CA GLY A 35 17.52 -3.39 -6.76
C GLY A 35 16.17 -3.93 -7.24
N CYS A 36 15.08 -3.21 -6.94
CA CYS A 36 13.69 -3.55 -7.27
C CYS A 36 13.16 -4.84 -6.61
N LYS A 37 13.91 -5.38 -5.64
CA LYS A 37 13.56 -6.57 -4.87
C LYS A 37 13.92 -6.31 -3.42
N MET A 38 13.08 -6.78 -2.50
CA MET A 38 13.39 -6.77 -1.08
C MET A 38 12.85 -8.04 -0.44
N THR A 39 13.76 -8.88 0.05
CA THR A 39 13.42 -10.10 0.78
C THR A 39 12.84 -9.77 2.16
N MET A 40 12.21 -10.75 2.81
CA MET A 40 11.73 -10.56 4.19
C MET A 40 12.86 -10.25 5.17
N ALA A 41 14.04 -10.86 5.01
CA ALA A 41 15.19 -10.62 5.89
C ALA A 41 15.74 -9.19 5.72
N GLU A 42 15.82 -8.69 4.49
CA GLU A 42 16.21 -7.30 4.23
C GLU A 42 15.17 -6.33 4.76
N ALA A 43 13.88 -6.63 4.56
CA ALA A 43 12.78 -5.82 5.07
C ALA A 43 12.82 -5.69 6.60
N ASP A 44 13.09 -6.78 7.31
CA ASP A 44 13.19 -6.81 8.78
C ASP A 44 14.34 -5.93 9.32
N VAL A 45 15.41 -5.75 8.54
CA VAL A 45 16.58 -4.97 8.93
C VAL A 45 16.51 -3.51 8.46
N LEU A 46 15.99 -3.27 7.25
CA LEU A 46 15.99 -1.96 6.60
C LEU A 46 14.78 -1.13 7.00
N LEU A 47 13.57 -1.68 6.90
CA LEU A 47 12.33 -0.91 7.03
C LEU A 47 12.14 -0.25 8.41
N PRO A 48 12.48 -0.89 9.55
CA PRO A 48 12.38 -0.24 10.86
C PRO A 48 13.21 1.03 11.00
N ARG A 49 14.34 1.15 10.26
CA ARG A 49 15.19 2.35 10.25
C ARG A 49 14.50 3.54 9.61
N HIS A 50 13.49 3.29 8.78
CA HIS A 50 12.67 4.27 8.09
C HIS A 50 11.28 4.43 8.74
N GLY A 51 11.07 3.87 9.95
CA GLY A 51 9.82 4.02 10.69
C GLY A 51 8.72 3.04 10.28
N PHE A 52 9.01 2.05 9.44
CA PHE A 52 8.06 1.02 9.07
C PHE A 52 8.03 -0.09 10.10
N SER A 53 6.84 -0.36 10.66
CA SER A 53 6.58 -1.60 11.38
C SER A 53 6.21 -2.72 10.39
N MET A 54 6.33 -3.98 10.82
CA MET A 54 5.87 -5.11 10.01
C MET A 54 4.38 -4.99 9.65
N SER A 55 3.52 -4.60 10.60
CA SER A 55 2.08 -4.44 10.35
C SER A 55 1.81 -3.36 9.32
N LEU A 56 2.44 -2.19 9.47
CA LEU A 56 2.31 -1.09 8.51
C LEU A 56 2.80 -1.52 7.12
N THR A 57 3.95 -2.20 7.05
CA THR A 57 4.50 -2.70 5.78
C THR A 57 3.54 -3.68 5.11
N ARG A 58 2.97 -4.62 5.87
CA ARG A 58 1.98 -5.59 5.36
C ARG A 58 0.75 -4.91 4.80
N ASP A 59 0.23 -3.91 5.50
CA ASP A 59 -0.95 -3.15 5.06
C ASP A 59 -0.65 -2.40 3.75
N ILE A 60 0.48 -1.70 3.67
CA ILE A 60 0.88 -0.97 2.46
C ILE A 60 1.13 -1.93 1.29
N VAL A 61 1.83 -3.06 1.50
CA VAL A 61 2.10 -4.04 0.44
C VAL A 61 0.81 -4.67 -0.09
N ARG A 62 -0.17 -4.94 0.79
CA ARG A 62 -1.50 -5.41 0.37
C ARG A 62 -2.17 -4.38 -0.53
N ASP A 63 -2.22 -3.12 -0.11
CA ASP A 63 -2.87 -2.04 -0.87
C ASP A 63 -2.16 -1.81 -2.23
N MET A 64 -0.82 -1.90 -2.26
CA MET A 64 -0.03 -1.80 -3.49
C MET A 64 -0.25 -3.00 -4.42
N ALA A 65 -0.40 -4.22 -3.88
CA ALA A 65 -0.65 -5.43 -4.66
C ALA A 65 -2.06 -5.41 -5.27
N GLU A 66 -3.06 -4.96 -4.52
CA GLU A 66 -4.42 -4.73 -5.04
C GLU A 66 -4.44 -3.68 -6.16
N SER A 67 -3.53 -2.71 -6.10
CA SER A 67 -3.35 -1.66 -7.12
C SER A 67 -2.44 -2.08 -8.29
N GLY A 68 -1.85 -3.27 -8.25
CA GLY A 68 -0.94 -3.79 -9.29
C GLY A 68 0.46 -3.17 -9.30
N LEU A 69 0.84 -2.38 -8.30
CA LEU A 69 2.14 -1.71 -8.21
C LEU A 69 3.27 -2.64 -7.78
N VAL A 70 2.96 -3.72 -7.05
CA VAL A 70 3.91 -4.73 -6.59
C VAL A 70 3.35 -6.13 -6.76
N ALA A 71 4.22 -7.09 -7.04
CA ALA A 71 3.95 -8.50 -6.88
C ALA A 71 4.26 -8.91 -5.44
N ALA A 72 3.21 -9.26 -4.69
CA ALA A 72 3.37 -9.87 -3.38
C ALA A 72 3.43 -11.40 -3.57
N ASP A 73 4.62 -11.93 -3.85
CA ASP A 73 4.86 -13.37 -3.82
C ASP A 73 4.86 -13.83 -2.36
N GLY A 74 3.70 -14.34 -1.93
CA GLY A 74 3.42 -14.75 -0.56
C GLY A 74 4.62 -15.40 0.12
N PHE A 75 5.03 -14.82 1.25
CA PHE A 75 6.11 -15.26 2.15
C PHE A 75 7.55 -15.20 1.60
N ALA A 76 7.81 -14.77 0.37
CA ALA A 76 9.18 -14.72 -0.18
C ALA A 76 9.81 -13.32 -0.18
N GLY A 77 9.01 -12.25 -0.26
CA GLY A 77 9.50 -10.88 -0.33
C GLY A 77 8.54 -9.93 -1.04
N ILE A 78 8.99 -8.71 -1.30
CA ILE A 78 8.28 -7.70 -2.09
C ILE A 78 9.06 -7.50 -3.39
N GLU A 79 8.41 -7.72 -4.52
CA GLU A 79 8.96 -7.50 -5.86
C GLU A 79 8.08 -6.51 -6.63
N LEU A 80 8.68 -5.61 -7.42
CA LEU A 80 7.91 -4.65 -8.22
C LEU A 80 7.37 -5.34 -9.48
N SER A 81 6.10 -5.11 -9.80
CA SER A 81 5.51 -5.53 -11.08
C SER A 81 6.14 -4.73 -12.21
N LYS A 82 6.58 -5.39 -13.27
CA LYS A 82 7.08 -4.74 -14.50
C LYS A 82 5.98 -4.10 -15.31
#